data_AF-A0A2S1JR39-F1
#
_entry.id   AF-A0A2S1JR39-F1
#
_cell.length_a   1.000
_cell.length_b   1.000
_cell.length_c   1.000
_cell.angle_alpha   90.00
_cell.angle_beta   90.00
_cell.angle_gamma   90.00
#
_symmetry.space_group_name_H-M   'P 1'
#
loop_
_entity.id
_entity.type
_entity.pdbx_description
1 polymer ?
#
loop_
_entity_poly.entity_id
_entity_poly.type
_entity_poly.pdbx_seq_one_letter_code
_entity_poly.pdbx_strand_id
1 'polypeptide(L)'
;MEVKVNSKKIIKLRTTRAWSQQQLADVASLSLRTIQRIEKSGNASQDSIKAISSAFSLKPIDIILQENPKISMAKQGRKYLTAILALSTTLLLYTFLSSASPIMLRVDASTRNENLASVRLLNNEGDESEIQIENTLRFEVSAEQVSENQIRLQTKIYEFGASSGYKQIASPILVTGFNQAAEVEFKTSNGTPFKIQITPEI
;
A
#
# COMPACT_ATOMS: atom_id res chain seq x y z
N MET A 1 56.54 -9.28 -24.00
CA MET A 1 55.46 -8.42 -23.45
C MET A 1 55.01 -9.01 -22.12
N GLU A 2 55.11 -8.26 -21.02
CA GLU A 2 54.64 -8.72 -19.70
C GLU A 2 53.14 -8.46 -19.55
N VAL A 3 52.41 -9.43 -18.98
CA VAL A 3 50.97 -9.40 -18.80
C VAL A 3 50.65 -9.53 -17.31
N LYS A 4 49.68 -8.76 -16.85
CA LYS A 4 49.25 -8.75 -15.45
C LYS A 4 48.32 -9.95 -15.19
N VAL A 5 48.68 -10.75 -14.19
CA VAL A 5 48.00 -11.98 -13.81
C VAL A 5 47.47 -11.91 -12.38
N ASN A 6 46.44 -12.69 -12.11
CA ASN A 6 45.84 -12.79 -10.79
C ASN A 6 46.70 -13.68 -9.88
N SER A 7 47.72 -13.08 -9.25
CA SER A 7 48.64 -13.80 -8.36
C SER A 7 47.92 -14.51 -7.22
N LYS A 8 46.87 -13.90 -6.64
CA LYS A 8 46.06 -14.52 -5.59
C LYS A 8 45.36 -15.80 -6.06
N LYS A 9 44.86 -15.81 -7.30
CA LYS A 9 44.23 -16.99 -7.90
C LYS A 9 45.25 -18.12 -8.11
N ILE A 10 46.46 -17.79 -8.58
CA ILE A 10 47.55 -18.76 -8.74
C ILE A 10 47.91 -19.39 -7.39
N ILE A 11 48.13 -18.56 -6.36
CA ILE A 11 48.45 -19.03 -5.00
C ILE A 11 47.33 -19.94 -4.49
N LYS A 12 46.06 -19.54 -4.65
CA LYS A 12 44.91 -20.33 -4.22
C LYS A 12 44.83 -21.69 -4.92
N LEU A 13 45.05 -21.74 -6.24
CA LEU A 13 45.04 -23.00 -7.00
C LEU A 13 46.17 -23.93 -6.55
N ARG A 14 47.35 -23.36 -6.30
CA ARG A 14 48.51 -24.09 -5.78
C ARG A 14 48.21 -24.68 -4.39
N THR A 15 47.70 -23.88 -3.46
CA THR A 15 47.38 -24.36 -2.10
C THR A 15 46.23 -25.35 -2.08
N THR A 16 45.21 -25.18 -2.93
CA THR A 16 44.09 -26.13 -3.06
C THR A 16 44.55 -27.51 -3.51
N ARG A 17 45.61 -27.58 -4.33
CA ARG A 17 46.25 -28.84 -4.75
C ARG A 17 47.36 -29.33 -3.80
N ALA A 18 47.51 -28.68 -2.64
CA ALA A 18 48.58 -28.94 -1.67
C ALA A 18 50.01 -28.86 -2.28
N TRP A 19 50.20 -28.02 -3.31
CA TRP A 19 51.49 -27.88 -3.98
C TRP A 19 52.39 -26.84 -3.29
N SER A 20 53.67 -27.17 -3.15
CA SER A 20 54.72 -26.20 -2.84
C SER A 20 55.02 -25.33 -4.07
N GLN A 21 55.69 -24.19 -3.87
CA GLN A 21 56.13 -23.36 -5.00
C GLN A 21 57.09 -24.12 -5.93
N GLN A 22 57.91 -25.01 -5.37
CA GLN A 22 58.79 -25.90 -6.14
C GLN A 22 57.97 -26.88 -6.99
N GLN A 23 56.96 -27.53 -6.41
CA GLN A 23 56.10 -28.47 -7.15
C GLN A 23 55.35 -27.79 -8.29
N LEU A 24 54.86 -26.55 -8.10
CA LEU A 24 54.26 -25.80 -9.20
C LEU A 24 55.30 -25.46 -10.29
N ALA A 25 56.53 -25.13 -9.90
CA ALA A 25 57.61 -24.87 -10.84
C ALA A 25 57.92 -26.10 -11.69
N ASP A 26 58.02 -27.27 -11.07
CA ASP A 26 58.29 -28.54 -11.73
C ASP A 26 57.16 -28.91 -12.71
N VAL A 27 55.90 -28.87 -12.26
CA VAL A 27 54.74 -29.22 -13.11
C VAL A 27 54.54 -28.22 -14.25
N ALA A 28 54.78 -26.92 -14.02
CA ALA A 28 54.67 -25.90 -15.05
C ALA A 28 55.92 -25.82 -15.95
N SER A 29 56.97 -26.62 -15.69
CA SER A 29 58.26 -26.51 -16.39
C SER A 29 58.84 -25.08 -16.36
N LEU A 30 58.75 -24.42 -15.21
CA LEU A 30 59.28 -23.08 -14.94
C LEU A 30 60.29 -23.13 -13.80
N SER A 31 61.14 -22.11 -13.67
CA SER A 31 62.03 -22.01 -12.50
C SER A 31 61.27 -21.56 -11.25
N LEU A 32 61.71 -22.00 -10.07
CA LEU A 32 61.17 -21.57 -8.78
C LEU A 32 61.13 -20.04 -8.65
N ARG A 33 62.21 -19.36 -9.08
CA ARG A 33 62.31 -17.89 -9.09
C ARG A 33 61.22 -17.24 -9.94
N THR A 34 60.82 -17.88 -11.04
CA THR A 34 59.74 -17.40 -11.91
C THR A 34 58.40 -17.50 -11.20
N ILE A 35 58.09 -18.65 -10.59
CA ILE A 35 56.86 -18.83 -9.79
C ILE A 35 56.81 -17.82 -8.64
N GLN A 36 57.89 -17.68 -7.88
CA GLN A 36 57.98 -16.71 -6.78
C GLN A 36 57.76 -15.27 -7.25
N ARG A 37 58.39 -14.88 -8.36
CA ARG A 37 58.20 -13.55 -8.95
C ARG A 37 56.76 -13.33 -9.39
N ILE A 38 56.14 -14.31 -10.04
CA ILE A 38 54.75 -14.22 -10.52
C ILE A 38 53.78 -14.13 -9.33
N GLU A 39 53.94 -14.96 -8.29
CA GLU A 39 53.11 -14.91 -7.08
C GLU A 39 53.29 -13.58 -6.32
N LYS A 40 54.50 -13.01 -6.30
CA LYS A 40 54.78 -11.73 -5.61
C LYS A 40 54.35 -10.49 -6.39
N SER A 41 54.68 -10.41 -7.68
CA SER A 41 54.48 -9.20 -8.50
C SER A 41 53.20 -9.22 -9.31
N GLY A 42 52.64 -10.39 -9.60
CA GLY A 42 51.49 -10.52 -10.50
C GLY A 42 51.82 -10.19 -11.96
N ASN A 43 53.09 -10.19 -12.36
CA ASN A 43 53.50 -10.00 -13.76
C ASN A 43 54.12 -11.29 -14.30
N ALA A 44 53.68 -11.71 -15.49
CA ALA A 44 54.16 -12.93 -16.15
C ALA A 44 54.33 -12.71 -17.66
N SER A 45 55.23 -13.47 -18.28
CA SER A 45 55.29 -13.55 -19.74
C SER A 45 54.11 -14.36 -20.28
N GLN A 46 53.77 -14.21 -21.56
CA GLN A 46 52.71 -15.03 -22.18
C GLN A 46 53.03 -16.52 -22.13
N ASP A 47 54.31 -16.90 -22.25
CA ASP A 47 54.73 -18.30 -22.17
C ASP A 47 54.59 -18.86 -20.75
N SER A 48 54.96 -18.07 -19.73
CA SER A 48 54.72 -18.43 -18.33
C SER A 48 53.23 -18.57 -18.03
N ILE A 49 52.38 -17.73 -18.62
CA ILE A 49 50.92 -17.85 -18.47
C ILE A 49 50.41 -19.15 -19.09
N LYS A 50 50.83 -19.48 -20.32
CA LYS A 50 50.45 -20.74 -20.97
C LYS A 50 50.89 -21.95 -20.16
N ALA A 51 52.13 -21.94 -19.68
CA ALA A 51 52.71 -23.00 -18.86
C ALA A 51 51.92 -23.22 -17.55
N ILE A 52 51.67 -22.15 -16.79
CA ILE A 52 50.89 -22.22 -15.55
C ILE A 52 49.43 -22.61 -15.82
N SER A 53 48.83 -22.12 -16.91
CA SER A 53 47.47 -22.48 -17.30
C SER A 53 47.37 -23.97 -17.63
N SER A 54 48.34 -24.50 -18.37
CA SER A 54 48.43 -25.93 -18.70
C SER A 54 48.60 -26.79 -17.45
N ALA A 55 49.48 -26.40 -16.52
CA ALA A 55 49.70 -27.11 -15.25
C ALA A 55 48.43 -27.22 -14.40
N PHE A 56 47.52 -26.25 -14.52
CA PHE A 56 46.24 -26.24 -13.82
C PHE A 56 45.05 -26.67 -14.65
N SER A 57 45.25 -27.06 -15.92
CA SER A 57 44.19 -27.38 -16.90
C SER A 57 43.17 -26.25 -17.08
N LEU A 58 43.64 -25.00 -17.14
CA LEU A 58 42.85 -23.78 -17.32
C LEU A 58 43.15 -23.10 -18.65
N LYS A 59 42.31 -22.16 -19.07
CA LYS A 59 42.62 -21.28 -20.21
C LYS A 59 43.44 -20.08 -19.72
N PRO A 60 44.36 -19.52 -20.55
CA PRO A 60 45.13 -18.32 -20.20
C PRO A 60 44.28 -17.16 -19.68
N ILE A 61 43.09 -16.96 -20.25
CA ILE A 61 42.15 -15.90 -19.86
C ILE A 61 41.68 -16.01 -18.41
N ASP A 62 41.67 -17.21 -17.83
CA ASP A 62 41.23 -17.45 -16.46
C ASP A 62 42.24 -16.95 -15.43
N ILE A 63 43.51 -16.79 -15.83
CA ILE A 63 44.60 -16.40 -14.94
C ILE A 63 44.96 -14.92 -15.11
N ILE A 64 44.67 -14.34 -16.28
CA ILE A 64 44.89 -12.91 -16.56
C ILE A 64 43.94 -12.05 -15.71
N LEU A 65 44.44 -10.93 -15.17
CA LEU A 65 43.59 -9.97 -14.48
C LEU A 65 42.74 -9.22 -15.51
N GLN A 66 41.44 -9.52 -15.52
CA GLN A 66 40.47 -8.69 -16.20
C GLN A 66 40.08 -7.54 -15.26
N GLU A 67 40.32 -6.30 -15.70
CA GLU A 67 39.73 -5.14 -15.06
C GLU A 67 38.23 -5.17 -15.31
N ASN A 68 37.49 -5.80 -14.40
CA ASN A 68 36.04 -5.75 -14.43
C ASN A 68 35.65 -4.33 -14.03
N PRO A 69 35.00 -3.53 -14.89
CA PRO A 69 34.64 -2.16 -14.55
C PRO A 69 33.76 -2.23 -13.30
N LYS A 70 34.25 -1.66 -12.19
CA LYS A 70 33.44 -1.52 -10.97
C LYS A 70 32.30 -0.59 -11.30
N ILE A 71 31.16 -1.13 -11.72
CA ILE A 71 29.92 -0.40 -11.86
C ILE A 71 29.62 0.16 -10.46
N SER A 72 29.75 1.48 -10.28
CA SER A 72 29.45 2.12 -9.01
C SER A 72 27.94 2.09 -8.78
N MET A 73 27.45 1.02 -8.16
CA MET A 73 26.02 0.81 -7.85
C MET A 73 25.45 1.83 -6.83
N ALA A 74 26.28 2.72 -6.28
CA ALA A 74 25.88 3.63 -5.20
C ALA A 74 24.99 4.81 -5.64
N LYS A 75 25.09 5.29 -6.89
CA LYS A 75 24.35 6.48 -7.34
C LYS A 75 22.95 6.16 -7.86
N GLN A 76 22.74 4.94 -8.33
CA GLN A 76 21.48 4.49 -8.93
C GLN A 76 20.46 4.04 -7.86
N GLY A 77 20.89 3.35 -6.80
CA GLY A 77 20.00 2.91 -5.71
C GLY A 77 19.32 4.05 -4.95
N ARG A 78 19.98 5.21 -4.81
CA ARG A 78 19.46 6.36 -4.04
C ARG A 78 18.27 7.05 -4.72
N LYS A 79 18.19 7.02 -6.06
CA LYS A 79 17.05 7.55 -6.84
C LYS A 79 15.83 6.64 -6.74
N TYR A 80 16.02 5.32 -6.80
CA TYR A 80 14.92 4.37 -6.63
C TYR A 80 14.40 4.34 -5.19
N LEU A 81 15.29 4.45 -4.20
CA LEU A 81 14.89 4.53 -2.79
C LEU A 81 13.99 5.74 -2.49
N THR A 82 14.35 6.91 -3.03
CA THR A 82 13.55 8.15 -2.85
C THR A 82 12.21 8.08 -3.58
N ALA A 83 12.17 7.48 -4.77
CA ALA A 83 10.91 7.24 -5.49
C ALA A 83 9.98 6.26 -4.74
N ILE A 84 10.52 5.19 -4.17
CA ILE A 84 9.75 4.20 -3.39
C ILE A 84 9.20 4.84 -2.11
N LEU A 85 10.00 5.64 -1.39
CA LEU A 85 9.52 6.36 -0.20
C LEU A 85 8.38 7.32 -0.55
N ALA A 86 8.53 8.13 -1.61
CA ALA A 86 7.51 9.08 -2.03
C ALA A 86 6.19 8.39 -2.41
N LEU A 87 6.26 7.23 -3.07
CA LEU A 87 5.06 6.46 -3.42
C LEU A 87 4.36 5.89 -2.17
N SER A 88 5.15 5.39 -1.21
CA SER A 88 4.61 4.84 0.04
C SER A 88 3.93 5.90 0.91
N THR A 89 4.48 7.12 0.97
CA THR A 89 3.88 8.22 1.73
C THR A 89 2.60 8.70 1.09
N THR A 90 2.54 8.80 -0.25
CA THR A 90 1.28 9.11 -0.95
C THR A 90 0.20 8.06 -0.72
N LEU A 91 0.58 6.77 -0.66
CA LEU A 91 -0.36 5.69 -0.39
C LEU A 91 -0.89 5.74 1.05
N LEU A 92 -0.04 6.03 2.04
CA LEU A 92 -0.44 6.25 3.42
C LEU A 92 -1.37 7.46 3.58
N LEU A 93 -1.08 8.57 2.87
CA LEU A 93 -1.94 9.76 2.90
C LEU A 93 -3.36 9.48 2.37
N TYR A 94 -3.50 8.56 1.42
CA TYR A 94 -4.80 8.20 0.87
C TYR A 94 -5.69 7.45 1.87
N THR A 95 -5.11 6.67 2.79
CA THR A 95 -5.90 5.94 3.80
C THR A 95 -6.46 6.85 4.90
N PHE A 96 -5.87 8.03 5.14
CA PHE A 96 -6.35 8.96 6.17
C PHE A 96 -7.51 9.86 5.72
N LEU A 97 -7.82 9.93 4.42
CA LEU A 97 -8.88 10.80 3.89
C LEU A 97 -10.30 10.19 3.87
N SER A 98 -10.45 8.91 4.20
CA SER A 98 -11.72 8.18 4.02
C SER A 98 -12.48 7.91 5.32
N SER A 99 -12.41 8.83 6.29
CA SER A 99 -13.00 8.64 7.62
C SER A 99 -14.34 9.35 7.76
N ALA A 100 -15.31 9.10 6.88
CA ALA A 100 -16.71 9.35 7.23
C ALA A 100 -17.20 8.10 7.98
N SER A 101 -17.23 8.14 9.31
CA SER A 101 -17.79 7.04 10.09
C SER A 101 -19.30 7.02 9.90
N PRO A 102 -19.88 5.90 9.43
CA PRO A 102 -21.31 5.86 9.25
C PRO A 102 -22.03 5.86 10.61
N ILE A 103 -23.14 6.58 10.67
CA ILE A 103 -24.04 6.68 11.81
C ILE A 103 -25.20 5.70 11.57
N MET A 104 -25.39 4.76 12.49
CA MET A 104 -26.55 3.88 12.47
C MET A 104 -27.78 4.68 12.90
N LEU A 105 -28.87 4.64 12.13
CA LEU A 105 -30.12 5.31 12.47
C LEU A 105 -31.23 4.26 12.60
N ARG A 106 -31.91 4.26 13.74
CA ARG A 106 -33.21 3.61 13.89
C ARG A 106 -34.30 4.63 13.64
N VAL A 107 -35.13 4.37 12.65
CA VAL A 107 -36.27 5.21 12.27
C VAL A 107 -37.56 4.44 12.50
N ASP A 108 -38.36 4.91 13.44
CA ASP A 108 -39.66 4.38 13.77
C ASP A 108 -40.74 5.33 13.24
N ALA A 109 -41.60 4.84 12.36
CA ALA A 109 -42.73 5.58 11.80
C ALA A 109 -44.04 5.08 12.40
N SER A 110 -44.90 6.01 12.81
CA SER A 110 -46.22 5.69 13.38
C SER A 110 -47.28 6.69 12.94
N THR A 111 -48.53 6.23 12.91
CA THR A 111 -49.71 7.07 12.67
C THR A 111 -50.85 6.65 13.60
N ARG A 112 -51.58 7.60 14.19
CA ARG A 112 -52.75 7.31 15.06
C ARG A 112 -52.53 6.15 16.06
N ASN A 113 -51.35 6.09 16.69
CA ASN A 113 -50.88 5.03 17.60
C ASN A 113 -50.60 3.63 16.98
N GLU A 114 -50.67 3.48 15.67
CA GLU A 114 -50.23 2.28 14.96
C GLU A 114 -48.77 2.45 14.51
N ASN A 115 -47.93 1.44 14.78
CA ASN A 115 -46.56 1.40 14.27
C ASN A 115 -46.61 0.97 12.80
N LEU A 116 -46.12 1.81 11.91
CA LEU A 116 -46.11 1.58 10.46
C LEU A 116 -44.84 0.87 10.02
N ALA A 117 -43.70 1.30 10.55
CA ALA A 117 -42.40 0.74 10.21
C ALA A 117 -41.37 1.01 11.31
N SER A 118 -40.41 0.10 11.44
CA SER A 118 -39.17 0.30 12.18
C SER A 118 -38.03 -0.10 11.26
N VAL A 119 -37.20 0.86 10.87
CA VAL A 119 -36.11 0.67 9.91
C VAL A 119 -34.80 0.99 10.60
N ARG A 120 -33.82 0.10 10.48
CA ARG A 120 -32.43 0.41 10.81
C ARG A 120 -31.67 0.62 9.53
N LEU A 121 -31.01 1.76 9.40
CA LEU A 121 -30.22 2.10 8.23
C LEU A 121 -28.88 2.67 8.63
N LEU A 122 -27.89 2.41 7.79
CA LEU A 122 -26.55 2.95 7.94
C LEU A 122 -26.49 4.24 7.11
N ASN A 123 -26.36 5.39 7.78
CA ASN A 123 -26.23 6.69 7.12
C ASN A 123 -24.77 7.12 7.18
N ASN A 124 -24.10 7.27 6.04
CA ASN A 124 -22.78 7.88 6.07
C ASN A 124 -22.93 9.34 6.47
N GLU A 125 -21.96 9.86 7.23
CA GLU A 125 -22.01 11.24 7.71
C GLU A 125 -22.20 12.24 6.55
N GLY A 126 -23.29 13.02 6.63
CA GLY A 126 -23.67 14.01 5.62
C GLY A 126 -24.45 13.47 4.41
N ASP A 127 -24.47 12.16 4.17
CA ASP A 127 -25.22 11.57 3.05
C ASP A 127 -26.73 11.55 3.31
N GLU A 128 -27.54 11.67 2.25
CA GLU A 128 -29.00 11.57 2.34
C GLU A 128 -29.45 10.11 2.17
N SER A 129 -30.15 9.57 3.17
CA SER A 129 -30.77 8.23 3.13
C SER A 129 -32.27 8.33 2.92
N GLU A 130 -32.76 7.69 1.85
CA GLU A 130 -34.18 7.64 1.50
C GLU A 130 -34.90 6.47 2.21
N ILE A 131 -36.08 6.76 2.76
CA ILE A 131 -37.03 5.81 3.33
C ILE A 131 -38.38 6.07 2.69
N GLN A 132 -38.99 5.05 2.10
CA GLN A 132 -40.29 5.14 1.46
C GLN A 132 -41.33 4.33 2.24
N ILE A 133 -42.48 4.94 2.54
CA ILE A 133 -43.59 4.31 3.27
C ILE A 133 -44.79 4.19 2.33
N GLU A 134 -45.18 2.95 2.03
CA GLU A 134 -46.40 2.55 1.33
C GLU A 134 -46.74 3.41 0.10
N ASN A 135 -45.70 3.83 -0.65
CA ASN A 135 -45.78 4.66 -1.85
C ASN A 135 -46.49 6.02 -1.69
N THR A 136 -46.78 6.43 -0.45
CA THR A 136 -47.51 7.66 -0.11
C THR A 136 -46.58 8.71 0.47
N LEU A 137 -45.58 8.29 1.24
CA LEU A 137 -44.60 9.16 1.85
C LEU A 137 -43.18 8.73 1.47
N ARG A 138 -42.34 9.73 1.21
CA ARG A 138 -40.90 9.59 1.10
C ARG A 138 -40.27 10.47 2.16
N PHE A 139 -39.29 9.93 2.85
CA PHE A 139 -38.57 10.57 3.92
C PHE A 139 -37.08 10.44 3.64
N GLU A 140 -36.38 11.56 3.54
CA GLU A 140 -34.92 11.59 3.42
C GLU A 140 -34.34 12.11 4.73
N VAL A 141 -33.30 11.44 5.23
CA VAL A 141 -32.56 11.85 6.44
C VAL A 141 -31.07 11.87 6.16
N SER A 142 -30.42 12.93 6.63
CA SER A 142 -28.97 13.06 6.69
C SER A 142 -28.56 13.32 8.14
N ALA A 143 -27.59 12.55 8.63
CA ALA A 143 -27.01 12.70 9.95
C ALA A 143 -25.58 13.23 9.83
N GLU A 144 -25.26 14.27 10.59
CA GLU A 144 -23.93 14.88 10.63
C GLU A 144 -23.48 15.03 12.08
N GLN A 145 -22.26 14.61 12.41
CA GLN A 145 -21.75 14.73 13.76
C GLN A 145 -21.22 16.15 14.00
N VAL A 146 -21.91 16.90 14.87
CA VAL A 146 -21.52 18.29 15.20
C VAL A 146 -20.48 18.32 16.32
N SER A 147 -20.55 17.38 17.26
CA SER A 147 -19.58 17.20 18.36
C SER A 147 -19.59 15.74 18.84
N GLU A 148 -18.73 15.38 19.81
CA GLU A 148 -18.63 14.01 20.33
C GLU A 148 -19.97 13.37 20.73
N ASN A 149 -20.97 14.17 21.15
CA ASN A 149 -22.26 13.66 21.60
C ASN A 149 -23.47 14.41 21.01
N GLN A 150 -23.29 15.14 19.90
CA GLN A 150 -24.38 15.81 19.21
C GLN A 150 -24.36 15.49 17.73
N ILE A 151 -25.51 15.06 17.24
CA ILE A 151 -25.79 14.70 15.86
C ILE A 151 -26.87 15.64 15.36
N ARG A 152 -26.58 16.32 14.27
CA ARG A 152 -27.55 17.08 13.50
C ARG A 152 -28.26 16.13 12.56
N LEU A 153 -29.59 16.11 12.63
CA LEU A 153 -30.44 15.37 11.73
C LEU A 153 -31.16 16.37 10.82
N GLN A 154 -30.83 16.35 9.54
CA GLN A 154 -31.55 17.09 8.52
C GLN A 154 -32.52 16.15 7.81
N THR A 155 -33.79 16.51 7.78
CA THR A 155 -34.82 15.65 7.19
C THR A 155 -35.56 16.37 6.08
N LYS A 156 -36.04 15.64 5.08
CA LYS A 156 -36.96 16.13 4.05
C LYS A 156 -38.10 15.15 3.91
N ILE A 157 -39.32 15.67 3.98
CA ILE A 157 -40.54 14.88 3.93
C ILE A 157 -41.27 15.21 2.66
N TYR A 158 -41.61 14.19 1.88
CA TYR A 158 -42.33 14.32 0.63
C TYR A 158 -43.61 13.49 0.68
N GLU A 159 -44.67 14.05 0.12
CA GLU A 159 -45.96 13.39 -0.05
C GLU A 159 -46.20 13.12 -1.54
N PHE A 160 -46.68 11.93 -1.86
CA PHE A 160 -47.02 11.56 -3.23
C PHE A 160 -48.37 12.16 -3.65
N GLY A 161 -48.34 13.02 -4.67
CA GLY A 161 -49.54 13.52 -5.35
C GLY A 161 -49.75 12.82 -6.70
N ALA A 162 -50.97 12.32 -6.96
CA ALA A 162 -51.29 11.55 -8.17
C ALA A 162 -51.00 12.29 -9.49
N SER A 163 -50.97 13.62 -9.50
CA SER A 163 -50.70 14.45 -10.69
C SER A 163 -49.31 15.09 -10.72
N SER A 164 -48.62 15.20 -9.57
CA SER A 164 -47.36 15.95 -9.42
C SER A 164 -46.16 15.12 -8.95
N GLY A 165 -46.38 13.83 -8.63
CA GLY A 165 -45.36 13.00 -7.98
C GLY A 165 -45.08 13.44 -6.54
N TYR A 166 -43.90 13.11 -6.04
CA TYR A 166 -43.46 13.49 -4.69
C TYR A 166 -43.23 14.99 -4.57
N LYS A 167 -44.01 15.66 -3.71
CA LYS A 167 -43.84 17.07 -3.36
C LYS A 167 -43.34 17.18 -1.93
N GLN A 168 -42.28 17.95 -1.74
CA GLN A 168 -41.75 18.23 -0.40
C GLN A 168 -42.76 19.05 0.41
N ILE A 169 -43.12 18.56 1.59
CA ILE A 169 -44.07 19.19 2.51
C ILE A 169 -43.38 19.77 3.75
N ALA A 170 -42.20 19.26 4.13
CA ALA A 170 -41.46 19.73 5.29
C ALA A 170 -39.96 19.44 5.19
N SER A 171 -39.14 20.24 5.87
CA SER A 171 -37.70 19.99 6.06
C SER A 171 -37.20 20.35 7.46
N PRO A 172 -37.63 19.62 8.51
CA PRO A 172 -37.17 19.89 9.86
C PRO A 172 -35.68 19.56 10.02
N ILE A 173 -35.01 20.39 10.83
CA ILE A 173 -33.64 20.20 11.28
C ILE A 173 -33.69 20.02 12.79
N LEU A 174 -33.08 18.95 13.28
CA LEU A 174 -33.06 18.55 14.68
C LEU A 174 -31.61 18.34 15.14
N VAL A 175 -31.38 18.48 16.43
CA VAL A 175 -30.11 18.13 17.07
C VAL A 175 -30.41 17.18 18.21
N THR A 176 -29.78 16.01 18.21
CA THR A 176 -29.97 14.97 19.23
C THR A 176 -28.63 14.33 19.58
N GLY A 177 -28.58 13.52 20.64
CA GLY A 177 -27.41 12.70 20.97
C GLY A 177 -27.53 11.24 20.49
N PHE A 178 -26.44 10.48 20.65
CA PHE A 178 -26.50 9.03 20.49
C PHE A 178 -27.47 8.40 21.51
N ASN A 179 -28.23 7.41 21.05
CA ASN A 179 -29.31 6.75 21.78
C ASN A 179 -30.42 7.70 22.28
N GLN A 180 -30.49 8.92 21.75
CA GLN A 180 -31.56 9.87 22.04
C GLN A 180 -32.46 10.02 20.83
N ALA A 181 -33.74 9.75 21.04
CA ALA A 181 -34.75 9.84 20.01
C ALA A 181 -35.11 11.31 19.71
N ALA A 182 -35.00 11.70 18.45
CA ALA A 182 -35.54 12.94 17.92
C ALA A 182 -36.88 12.67 17.24
N GLU A 183 -37.88 13.51 17.51
CA GLU A 183 -39.24 13.29 17.02
C GLU A 183 -39.63 14.37 15.99
N VAL A 184 -40.22 13.92 14.89
CA VAL A 184 -40.82 14.77 13.86
C VAL A 184 -42.29 14.43 13.75
N GLU A 185 -43.15 15.39 14.08
CA GLU A 185 -44.59 15.28 13.91
C GLU A 185 -45.06 16.17 12.76
N PHE A 186 -45.86 15.60 11.86
CA PHE A 186 -46.44 16.34 10.73
C PHE A 186 -47.81 15.79 10.35
N LYS A 187 -48.55 16.56 9.56
CA LYS A 187 -49.83 16.14 8.98
C LYS A 187 -49.71 16.11 7.46
N THR A 188 -50.22 15.05 6.87
CA THR A 188 -50.37 14.92 5.41
C THR A 188 -51.44 15.86 4.87
N SER A 189 -51.50 16.06 3.55
CA SER A 189 -52.55 16.87 2.90
C SER A 189 -53.96 16.34 3.20
N ASN A 190 -54.09 15.04 3.47
CA ASN A 190 -55.35 14.40 3.86
C ASN A 190 -55.67 14.55 5.37
N GLY A 191 -54.84 15.26 6.14
CA GLY A 191 -55.02 15.50 7.57
C GLY A 191 -54.60 14.35 8.49
N THR A 192 -54.05 13.25 7.95
CA THR A 192 -53.55 12.13 8.76
C THR A 192 -52.26 12.54 9.48
N PRO A 193 -52.20 12.40 10.83
CA PRO A 193 -50.99 12.72 11.59
C PRO A 193 -49.96 11.59 11.47
N PHE A 194 -48.71 11.96 11.28
CA PHE A 194 -47.56 11.06 11.27
C PHE A 194 -46.57 11.51 12.33
N LYS A 195 -45.97 10.52 12.99
CA LYS A 195 -44.86 10.70 13.92
C LYS A 195 -43.70 9.82 13.46
N ILE A 196 -42.56 10.45 13.20
CA ILE A 196 -41.30 9.80 12.86
C ILE A 196 -40.34 10.03 14.02
N GLN A 197 -39.81 8.95 14.56
CA GLN A 197 -38.82 8.96 15.62
C GLN A 197 -37.49 8.46 15.07
N ILE A 198 -36.44 9.25 15.22
CA ILE A 198 -35.10 8.96 14.69
C ILE A 198 -34.15 8.86 15.87
N THR A 199 -33.54 7.70 16.06
CA THR A 199 -32.59 7.45 17.13
C THR A 199 -31.25 7.08 16.51
N PRO A 200 -30.22 7.95 16.62
CA PRO A 200 -28.87 7.56 16.25
C PRO A 200 -28.32 6.53 17.23
N GLU A 201 -27.72 5.47 16.70
CA GLU A 201 -27.10 4.39 17.47
C GLU A 201 -25.57 4.43 17.27
N ILE A 202 -24.85 3.85 18.23
CA ILE A 202 -23.38 3.72 18.22
C ILE A 202 -22.98 2.51 17.39
#